data_AF-A0A3D5D433-F1
#
_entry.id   AF-A0A3D5D433-F1
#
_cell.length_a   1.000
_cell.length_b   1.000
_cell.length_c   1.000
_cell.angle_alpha   90.00
_cell.angle_beta   90.00
_cell.angle_gamma   90.00
#
_symmetry.space_group_name_H-M   'P 1'
#
loop_
_entity.id
_entity.type
_entity.pdbx_description
1 polymer ?
#
loop_
_entity_poly.entity_id
_entity_poly.type
_entity_poly.pdbx_seq_one_letter_code
_entity_poly.pdbx_strand_id
1 'polypeptide(L)'
;YLATQTVKPPLPAEEFPEADLLKGEEIAAQLNCAGCHNLPGTEETAANKLNLDHLNAKFPLGRLRDFLMAPNAHYEWTRMPKFAITGAEAWNLASWLRKQAPAAPAAAEAAKLEIITHGKKLVATTGCLNCHSLPDENQYKAPKLATLTPDKWMTGCLADAPEPDSRAPQFGFSASQRAALRAFAATDRASLKRHVPAEFAERQVRLLNCNQCHGELEGFPALNLIGEKLKPEWTHKLLAGSHKHRARPWLEHRMPAFPARAEALAHGLAMNLGIPPKTPKEPHINAALAMTGRQLVGVDGGFSCVACHGVKDVKPLQVFEAQGVNFSRVGERLHPEFFERWMLDPLRVDPQSRMPDYFDEDARSVLVDVLGGDAKKQIEAIRQYLWQGDKLKLPKMQ
;
A
#
# COMPACT_ATOMS: atom_id res chain seq x y z
N TYR A 1 25.94 1.90 1.47
CA TYR A 1 25.33 1.03 2.49
C TYR A 1 26.04 -0.30 2.65
N LEU A 2 26.03 -1.24 1.68
CA LEU A 2 26.89 -2.45 1.77
C LEU A 2 28.38 -2.07 1.92
N ALA A 3 28.81 -1.06 1.16
CA ALA A 3 30.11 -0.40 1.25
C ALA A 3 30.41 0.33 2.58
N THR A 4 29.39 0.54 3.43
CA THR A 4 29.51 1.24 4.71
C THR A 4 29.20 0.31 5.89
N GLN A 5 28.98 -0.99 5.64
CA GLN A 5 28.89 -1.97 6.70
C GLN A 5 30.30 -2.24 7.20
N THR A 6 30.68 -1.59 8.28
CA THR A 6 31.80 -2.05 9.09
C THR A 6 31.39 -3.35 9.75
N VAL A 7 32.34 -4.29 9.90
CA VAL A 7 32.17 -5.43 10.80
C VAL A 7 32.04 -4.85 12.20
N LYS A 8 30.80 -4.55 12.61
CA LYS A 8 30.53 -4.25 14.01
C LYS A 8 30.79 -5.55 14.79
N PRO A 9 31.36 -5.46 16.00
CA PRO A 9 31.45 -6.63 16.87
C PRO A 9 30.08 -7.32 16.95
N PRO A 10 30.03 -8.64 17.14
CA PRO A 10 28.78 -9.36 17.30
C PRO A 10 27.93 -8.59 18.30
N LEU A 11 26.70 -8.25 17.91
CA LEU A 11 25.75 -7.72 18.89
C LEU A 11 25.71 -8.72 20.06
N PRO A 12 25.65 -8.25 21.31
CA PRO A 12 25.53 -9.14 22.46
C PRO A 12 24.43 -10.16 22.19
N ALA A 13 24.60 -11.38 22.71
CA ALA A 13 23.56 -12.39 22.61
C ALA A 13 22.28 -11.84 23.25
N GLU A 14 21.32 -11.42 22.42
CA GLU A 14 20.00 -11.09 22.90
C GLU A 14 19.36 -12.40 23.37
N GLU A 15 18.99 -12.47 24.64
CA GLU A 15 18.11 -13.53 25.10
C GLU A 15 16.75 -13.32 24.45
N PHE A 16 16.42 -14.20 23.51
CA PHE A 16 15.11 -14.19 22.90
C PHE A 16 14.18 -15.11 23.70
N PRO A 17 12.96 -14.65 24.04
CA PRO A 17 11.99 -15.51 24.71
C PRO A 17 11.58 -16.67 23.80
N GLU A 18 11.00 -17.72 24.40
CA GLU A 18 10.38 -18.78 23.61
C GLU A 18 9.30 -18.20 22.69
N ALA A 19 9.34 -18.59 21.41
CA ALA A 19 8.42 -18.08 20.40
C ALA A 19 7.13 -18.89 20.37
N ASP A 20 5.99 -18.20 20.29
CA ASP A 20 4.70 -18.82 19.98
C ASP A 20 4.57 -18.98 18.46
N LEU A 21 4.82 -20.20 17.98
CA LEU A 21 4.83 -20.51 16.55
C LEU A 21 3.43 -20.51 15.93
N LEU A 22 2.39 -20.88 16.70
CA LEU A 22 1.00 -20.83 16.24
C LEU A 22 0.60 -19.39 16.02
N LYS A 23 0.95 -18.50 16.95
CA LYS A 23 0.73 -17.06 16.75
C LYS A 23 1.50 -16.52 15.55
N GLY A 24 2.71 -17.01 15.32
CA GLY A 24 3.51 -16.66 14.14
C GLY A 24 2.81 -16.99 12.81
N GLU A 25 2.21 -18.19 12.73
CA GLU A 25 1.41 -18.64 11.58
C GLU A 25 0.17 -17.76 11.37
N GLU A 26 -0.60 -17.52 12.43
CA GLU A 26 -1.79 -16.66 12.39
C GLU A 26 -1.44 -15.26 11.87
N ILE A 27 -0.35 -14.66 12.35
CA ILE A 27 0.10 -13.35 11.90
C ILE A 27 0.45 -13.39 10.40
N ALA A 28 1.11 -14.45 9.91
CA ALA A 28 1.43 -14.58 8.49
C ALA A 28 0.17 -14.59 7.60
N ALA A 29 -0.89 -15.27 8.05
CA ALA A 29 -2.19 -15.28 7.39
C ALA A 29 -2.91 -13.92 7.48
N GLN A 30 -2.97 -13.32 8.67
CA GLN A 30 -3.60 -12.02 8.90
C GLN A 30 -2.94 -10.90 8.09
N LEU A 31 -1.62 -10.96 7.88
CA LEU A 31 -0.90 -9.99 7.07
C LEU A 31 -0.86 -10.32 5.57
N ASN A 32 -1.47 -11.45 5.18
CA ASN A 32 -1.48 -11.97 3.82
C ASN A 32 -0.05 -12.04 3.22
N CYS A 33 0.91 -12.58 3.99
CA CYS A 33 2.31 -12.69 3.55
C CYS A 33 2.41 -13.50 2.23
N ALA A 34 1.58 -14.54 2.09
CA ALA A 34 1.49 -15.38 0.90
C ALA A 34 1.03 -14.62 -0.35
N GLY A 35 0.38 -13.45 -0.22
CA GLY A 35 0.03 -12.60 -1.36
C GLY A 35 1.26 -12.05 -2.11
N CYS A 36 2.39 -11.86 -1.41
CA CYS A 36 3.63 -11.35 -2.02
C CYS A 36 4.77 -12.36 -2.05
N HIS A 37 4.74 -13.37 -1.20
CA HIS A 37 5.84 -14.30 -0.97
C HIS A 37 5.46 -15.74 -1.29
N ASN A 38 6.41 -16.50 -1.83
CA ASN A 38 6.36 -17.95 -1.69
C ASN A 38 6.90 -18.25 -0.28
N LEU A 39 6.01 -18.70 0.60
CA LEU A 39 6.38 -19.01 1.97
C LEU A 39 7.28 -20.26 1.98
N PRO A 40 8.18 -20.39 2.96
CA PRO A 40 9.10 -21.51 2.96
C PRO A 40 8.35 -22.84 3.08
N GLY A 41 8.77 -23.84 2.32
CA GLY A 41 8.11 -25.16 2.30
C GLY A 41 6.84 -25.24 1.44
N THR A 42 6.52 -24.20 0.66
CA THR A 42 5.47 -24.29 -0.38
C THR A 42 5.96 -25.16 -1.55
N GLU A 43 5.17 -26.17 -1.95
CA GLU A 43 5.55 -27.11 -3.03
C GLU A 43 5.55 -26.43 -4.41
N GLU A 44 4.55 -25.60 -4.69
CA GLU A 44 4.44 -24.85 -5.93
C GLU A 44 4.77 -23.37 -5.71
N THR A 45 5.86 -22.92 -6.35
CA THR A 45 6.30 -21.52 -6.26
C THR A 45 5.77 -20.70 -7.43
N ALA A 46 5.21 -19.53 -7.12
CA ALA A 46 4.79 -18.58 -8.13
C ALA A 46 5.97 -17.69 -8.54
N ALA A 47 6.29 -17.64 -9.84
CA ALA A 47 7.44 -16.90 -10.37
C ALA A 47 7.38 -15.38 -10.12
N ASN A 48 6.18 -14.83 -9.92
CA ASN A 48 5.95 -13.42 -9.63
C ASN A 48 6.04 -13.06 -8.12
N LYS A 49 6.25 -14.04 -7.24
CA LYS A 49 6.39 -13.85 -5.79
C LYS A 49 7.84 -14.01 -5.35
N LEU A 50 8.22 -13.33 -4.26
CA LEU A 50 9.56 -13.47 -3.70
C LEU A 50 9.64 -14.74 -2.85
N ASN A 51 10.57 -15.64 -3.16
CA ASN A 51 10.80 -16.85 -2.38
C ASN A 51 11.53 -16.55 -1.05
N LEU A 52 11.02 -17.12 0.05
CA LEU A 52 11.53 -17.00 1.41
C LEU A 52 12.36 -18.21 1.90
N ASP A 53 12.63 -19.21 1.08
CA ASP A 53 13.47 -20.37 1.48
C ASP A 53 14.87 -19.97 1.97
N HIS A 54 15.40 -18.85 1.46
CA HIS A 54 16.74 -18.36 1.83
C HIS A 54 16.76 -17.51 3.10
N LEU A 55 15.68 -17.47 3.88
CA LEU A 55 15.59 -16.64 5.10
C LEU A 55 16.70 -16.95 6.10
N ASN A 56 16.98 -18.24 6.36
CA ASN A 56 18.00 -18.66 7.32
C ASN A 56 19.42 -18.33 6.85
N ALA A 57 19.67 -18.35 5.54
CA ALA A 57 20.95 -17.94 4.96
C ALA A 57 21.14 -16.42 4.95
N LYS A 58 20.06 -15.66 4.76
CA LYS A 58 20.08 -14.20 4.61
C LYS A 58 20.10 -13.46 5.94
N PHE A 59 19.31 -13.92 6.91
CA PHE A 59 19.11 -13.23 8.17
C PHE A 59 19.75 -14.02 9.32
N PRO A 60 20.74 -13.44 10.03
CA PRO A 60 21.12 -13.92 11.36
C PRO A 60 19.92 -13.91 12.32
N LEU A 61 20.03 -14.65 13.42
CA LEU A 61 19.00 -14.69 14.46
C LEU A 61 18.65 -13.27 14.94
N GLY A 62 17.36 -12.99 15.18
CA GLY A 62 16.87 -11.66 15.55
C GLY A 62 16.77 -10.64 14.41
N ARG A 63 17.61 -10.73 13.37
CA ARG A 63 17.62 -9.72 12.28
C ARG A 63 16.36 -9.74 11.41
N LEU A 64 15.71 -10.90 11.28
CA LEU A 64 14.41 -10.98 10.61
C LEU A 64 13.31 -10.26 11.41
N ARG A 65 13.29 -10.40 12.75
CA ARG A 65 12.38 -9.66 13.65
C ARG A 65 12.55 -8.15 13.43
N ASP A 66 13.78 -7.66 13.49
CA ASP A 66 14.08 -6.23 13.31
C ASP A 66 13.62 -5.73 11.93
N PHE A 67 13.88 -6.51 10.89
CA PHE A 67 13.44 -6.18 9.54
C PHE A 67 11.91 -6.14 9.43
N LEU A 68 11.17 -7.08 10.03
CA LEU A 68 9.72 -7.10 10.00
C LEU A 68 9.08 -5.91 10.72
N MET A 69 9.71 -5.42 11.79
CA MET A 69 9.26 -4.22 12.52
C MET A 69 9.48 -2.93 11.71
N ALA A 70 10.62 -2.84 11.01
CA ALA A 70 10.98 -1.65 10.24
C ALA A 70 11.64 -1.99 8.89
N PRO A 71 10.88 -2.52 7.91
CA PRO A 71 11.45 -2.96 6.63
C PRO A 71 12.14 -1.84 5.85
N ASN A 72 11.69 -0.61 6.08
CA ASN A 72 12.16 0.60 5.41
C ASN A 72 13.33 1.30 6.15
N ALA A 73 13.83 0.74 7.25
CA ALA A 73 14.93 1.34 8.02
C ALA A 73 16.25 1.45 7.23
N HIS A 74 16.48 0.53 6.28
CA HIS A 74 17.68 0.54 5.44
C HIS A 74 17.45 1.22 4.10
N TYR A 75 16.26 1.06 3.52
CA TYR A 75 15.88 1.69 2.27
C TYR A 75 14.42 2.10 2.34
N GLU A 76 14.18 3.41 2.35
CA GLU A 76 12.86 3.99 2.57
C GLU A 76 11.84 3.52 1.51
N TRP A 77 12.32 3.31 0.29
CA TRP A 77 11.56 2.85 -0.87
C TRP A 77 11.59 1.33 -1.06
N THR A 78 11.83 0.55 0.00
CA THR A 78 11.63 -0.91 -0.07
C THR A 78 10.19 -1.25 -0.49
N ARG A 79 10.02 -2.44 -1.09
CA ARG A 79 8.69 -2.97 -1.47
C ARG A 79 7.96 -3.60 -0.29
N MET A 80 8.69 -4.15 0.68
CA MET A 80 8.10 -4.73 1.89
C MET A 80 7.50 -3.61 2.74
N PRO A 81 6.18 -3.59 2.99
CA PRO A 81 5.57 -2.45 3.64
C PRO A 81 5.52 -2.59 5.16
N LYS A 82 5.12 -1.52 5.85
CA LYS A 82 5.06 -1.50 7.32
C LYS A 82 3.70 -1.97 7.81
N PHE A 83 3.66 -3.00 8.63
CA PHE A 83 2.41 -3.54 9.22
C PHE A 83 2.18 -3.13 10.69
N ALA A 84 3.02 -2.26 11.24
CA ALA A 84 3.01 -1.86 12.66
C ALA A 84 3.03 -3.08 13.60
N ILE A 85 3.87 -4.08 13.27
CA ILE A 85 4.07 -5.30 14.05
C ILE A 85 4.89 -4.96 15.29
N THR A 86 4.44 -5.43 16.46
CA THR A 86 5.16 -5.30 17.73
C THR A 86 6.39 -6.22 17.79
N GLY A 87 7.29 -6.00 18.75
CA GLY A 87 8.49 -6.85 18.91
C GLY A 87 8.15 -8.32 19.14
N ALA A 88 7.12 -8.61 19.95
CA ALA A 88 6.68 -9.97 20.25
C ALA A 88 6.04 -10.64 19.02
N GLU A 89 5.13 -9.96 18.32
CA GLU A 89 4.54 -10.47 17.08
C GLU A 89 5.60 -10.73 16.01
N ALA A 90 6.56 -9.81 15.84
CA ALA A 90 7.64 -9.94 14.87
C ALA A 90 8.56 -11.11 15.22
N TRP A 91 8.79 -11.37 16.50
CA TRP A 91 9.58 -12.51 16.96
C TRP A 91 8.89 -13.84 16.69
N ASN A 92 7.60 -13.95 17.01
CA ASN A 92 6.79 -15.14 16.74
C ASN A 92 6.73 -15.45 15.23
N LEU A 93 6.42 -14.42 14.42
CA LEU A 93 6.38 -14.54 12.96
C LEU A 93 7.75 -14.93 12.38
N ALA A 94 8.82 -14.26 12.81
CA ALA A 94 10.17 -14.57 12.32
C ALA A 94 10.57 -16.01 12.68
N SER A 95 10.30 -16.46 13.91
CA SER A 95 10.64 -17.80 14.37
C SER A 95 9.87 -18.88 13.62
N TRP A 96 8.57 -18.68 13.39
CA TRP A 96 7.75 -19.58 12.59
C TRP A 96 8.25 -19.69 11.14
N LEU A 97 8.54 -18.56 10.47
CA LEU A 97 9.10 -18.55 9.11
C LEU A 97 10.46 -19.27 9.04
N ARG A 98 11.33 -19.04 10.01
CA ARG A 98 12.66 -19.67 10.07
C ARG A 98 12.60 -21.17 10.29
N LYS A 99 11.64 -21.66 11.07
CA LYS A 99 11.43 -23.09 11.31
C LYS A 99 11.04 -23.83 10.03
N GLN A 100 10.27 -23.18 9.15
CA GLN A 100 9.89 -23.74 7.84
C GLN A 100 11.00 -23.62 6.80
N ALA A 101 11.83 -22.58 6.91
CA ALA A 101 12.90 -22.35 5.94
C ALA A 101 14.00 -23.41 6.06
N PRO A 102 14.59 -23.85 4.92
CA PRO A 102 15.79 -24.68 4.91
C PRO A 102 16.87 -24.15 5.84
N ALA A 103 17.66 -25.07 6.42
CA ALA A 103 18.81 -24.69 7.24
C ALA A 103 19.77 -23.81 6.43
N ALA A 104 20.40 -22.84 7.11
CA ALA A 104 21.44 -22.05 6.48
C ALA A 104 22.58 -22.99 6.05
N PRO A 105 23.14 -22.84 4.83
CA PRO A 105 24.34 -23.56 4.47
C PRO A 105 25.45 -23.22 5.47
N ALA A 106 26.35 -24.18 5.71
CA ALA A 106 27.52 -23.95 6.56
C ALA A 106 28.27 -22.70 6.06
N ALA A 107 28.79 -21.91 7.00
CA ALA A 107 29.56 -20.72 6.66
C ALA A 107 30.65 -21.10 5.66
N ALA A 108 30.68 -20.38 4.53
CA ALA A 108 31.71 -20.61 3.52
C ALA A 108 33.09 -20.46 4.16
N GLU A 109 33.99 -21.37 3.81
CA GLU A 109 35.40 -21.34 4.22
C GLU A 109 36.00 -19.95 3.96
N ALA A 110 36.93 -19.51 4.82
CA ALA A 110 37.55 -18.20 4.67
C ALA A 110 38.11 -18.04 3.25
N ALA A 111 37.64 -17.01 2.52
CA ALA A 111 38.03 -16.81 1.13
C ALA A 111 39.56 -16.64 1.02
N LYS A 112 40.18 -17.40 0.11
CA LYS A 112 41.62 -17.29 -0.18
C LYS A 112 41.96 -15.84 -0.55
N LEU A 113 43.13 -15.36 -0.12
CA LEU A 113 43.59 -13.99 -0.37
C LEU A 113 43.54 -13.60 -1.86
N GLU A 114 43.84 -14.55 -2.75
CA GLU A 114 43.75 -14.38 -4.20
C GLU A 114 42.33 -14.03 -4.68
N ILE A 115 41.31 -14.70 -4.14
CA ILE A 115 39.90 -14.46 -4.47
C ILE A 115 39.48 -13.07 -3.98
N ILE A 116 39.88 -12.70 -2.76
CA ILE A 116 39.61 -11.37 -2.19
C ILE A 116 40.24 -10.28 -3.08
N THR A 117 41.49 -10.49 -3.48
CA THR A 117 42.23 -9.56 -4.34
C THR A 117 41.57 -9.43 -5.73
N HIS A 118 41.15 -10.55 -6.32
CA HIS A 118 40.43 -10.56 -7.59
C HIS A 118 39.08 -9.82 -7.48
N GLY A 119 38.31 -10.09 -6.42
CA GLY A 119 37.05 -9.41 -6.15
C GLY A 119 37.21 -7.89 -6.01
N LYS A 120 38.25 -7.45 -5.29
CA LYS A 120 38.59 -6.02 -5.17
C LYS A 120 38.86 -5.37 -6.54
N LYS A 121 39.62 -6.06 -7.41
CA LYS A 121 39.87 -5.59 -8.78
C LYS A 121 38.59 -5.50 -9.60
N LEU A 122 37.69 -6.48 -9.50
CA LEU A 122 36.41 -6.46 -10.21
C LEU A 122 35.54 -5.27 -9.79
N VAL A 123 35.46 -4.96 -8.49
CA VAL A 123 34.70 -3.79 -8.00
C VAL A 123 35.15 -2.49 -8.68
N ALA A 124 36.47 -2.29 -8.82
CA ALA A 124 37.01 -1.09 -9.45
C ALA A 124 36.81 -1.04 -10.98
N THR A 125 36.77 -2.20 -11.65
CA THR A 125 36.89 -2.30 -13.13
C THR A 125 35.59 -2.65 -13.86
N THR A 126 34.56 -3.13 -13.16
CA THR A 126 33.28 -3.55 -13.78
C THR A 126 32.17 -2.49 -13.68
N GLY A 127 32.42 -1.38 -12.99
CA GLY A 127 31.47 -0.28 -12.85
C GLY A 127 30.62 -0.30 -11.59
N CYS A 128 30.89 -1.19 -10.63
CA CYS A 128 30.24 -1.17 -9.31
C CYS A 128 30.32 0.21 -8.65
N LEU A 129 31.47 0.87 -8.80
CA LEU A 129 31.76 2.19 -8.24
C LEU A 129 31.07 3.36 -8.97
N ASN A 130 30.32 3.11 -10.05
CA ASN A 130 29.45 4.13 -10.64
C ASN A 130 28.24 4.46 -9.75
N CYS A 131 27.84 3.51 -8.90
CA CYS A 131 26.67 3.64 -8.03
C CYS A 131 27.03 3.45 -6.54
N HIS A 132 28.07 2.67 -6.21
CA HIS A 132 28.48 2.40 -4.84
C HIS A 132 29.72 3.22 -4.47
N SER A 133 29.62 4.01 -3.40
CA SER A 133 30.77 4.76 -2.87
C SER A 133 31.65 3.86 -2.00
N LEU A 134 32.84 3.54 -2.48
CA LEU A 134 33.92 2.86 -1.75
C LEU A 134 35.22 3.70 -1.85
N PRO A 135 36.22 3.47 -0.98
CA PRO A 135 37.48 4.21 -1.01
C PRO A 135 38.32 4.00 -2.27
N ASP A 136 38.09 2.90 -2.99
CA ASP A 136 38.85 2.54 -4.19
C ASP A 136 38.51 3.46 -5.37
N GLU A 137 39.49 3.66 -6.26
CA GLU A 137 39.30 4.45 -7.48
C GLU A 137 38.39 3.73 -8.48
N ASN A 138 37.42 4.46 -9.04
CA ASN A 138 36.57 3.94 -10.12
C ASN A 138 37.31 3.96 -11.46
N GLN A 139 37.64 2.78 -11.97
CA GLN A 139 38.38 2.59 -13.22
C GLN A 139 37.45 2.33 -14.42
N TYR A 140 36.14 2.27 -14.21
CA TYR A 140 35.16 2.06 -15.27
C TYR A 140 34.33 3.31 -15.51
N LYS A 141 34.32 3.80 -16.74
CA LYS A 141 33.49 4.95 -17.16
C LYS A 141 32.50 4.53 -18.24
N ALA A 142 31.21 4.66 -17.93
CA ALA A 142 30.15 4.45 -18.91
C ALA A 142 29.95 5.70 -19.78
N PRO A 143 29.62 5.55 -21.08
CA PRO A 143 29.16 6.66 -21.91
C PRO A 143 27.92 7.34 -21.31
N LYS A 144 27.79 8.66 -21.50
CA LYS A 144 26.59 9.38 -21.09
C LYS A 144 25.40 8.89 -21.94
N LEU A 145 24.23 8.73 -21.32
CA LEU A 145 23.02 8.33 -22.04
C LEU A 145 22.75 9.21 -23.26
N ALA A 146 22.92 10.54 -23.11
CA ALA A 146 22.71 11.52 -24.16
C ALA A 146 23.61 11.36 -25.40
N THR A 147 24.77 10.70 -25.28
CA THR A 147 25.70 10.49 -26.41
C THR A 147 25.44 9.19 -27.15
N LEU A 148 24.53 8.35 -26.68
CA LEU A 148 24.14 7.11 -27.37
C LEU A 148 23.15 7.43 -28.48
N THR A 149 23.56 7.30 -29.73
CA THR A 149 22.70 7.45 -30.93
C THR A 149 21.83 6.20 -31.13
N PRO A 150 20.69 6.27 -31.85
CA PRO A 150 19.77 5.14 -31.99
C PRO A 150 20.39 3.83 -32.52
N ASP A 151 21.38 3.93 -33.42
CA ASP A 151 22.14 2.77 -33.93
C ASP A 151 22.86 2.00 -32.82
N LYS A 152 23.38 2.70 -31.79
CA LYS A 152 24.07 2.06 -30.66
C LYS A 152 23.12 1.22 -29.79
N TRP A 153 21.82 1.51 -29.82
CA TRP A 153 20.79 0.75 -29.10
C TRP A 153 20.36 -0.54 -29.84
N MET A 154 20.94 -0.82 -31.01
CA MET A 154 20.76 -2.09 -31.72
C MET A 154 21.78 -3.14 -31.29
N THR A 155 22.72 -2.79 -30.40
CA THR A 155 23.84 -3.66 -29.98
C THR A 155 23.84 -3.91 -28.47
N GLY A 156 24.75 -4.76 -28.00
CA GLY A 156 24.92 -5.04 -26.57
C GLY A 156 23.69 -5.70 -25.94
N CYS A 157 23.22 -5.18 -24.82
CA CYS A 157 22.07 -5.75 -24.08
C CYS A 157 20.73 -5.64 -24.82
N LEU A 158 20.68 -4.85 -25.90
CA LEU A 158 19.51 -4.67 -26.75
C LEU A 158 19.70 -5.31 -28.13
N ALA A 159 20.76 -6.07 -28.37
CA ALA A 159 20.87 -6.87 -29.59
C ALA A 159 19.75 -7.93 -29.66
N ASP A 160 19.36 -8.33 -30.87
CA ASP A 160 18.35 -9.38 -31.03
C ASP A 160 18.89 -10.75 -30.61
N ALA A 161 20.18 -10.98 -30.84
CA ALA A 161 20.95 -12.09 -30.29
C ALA A 161 22.28 -11.54 -29.73
N PRO A 162 22.69 -11.93 -28.51
CA PRO A 162 24.01 -11.57 -28.00
C PRO A 162 25.10 -12.36 -28.75
N GLU A 163 26.20 -11.69 -29.09
CA GLU A 163 27.42 -12.36 -29.57
C GLU A 163 27.92 -13.37 -28.53
N PRO A 164 28.49 -14.53 -28.94
CA PRO A 164 28.98 -15.55 -28.00
C PRO A 164 29.95 -15.02 -26.93
N ASP A 165 30.79 -14.04 -27.31
CA ASP A 165 31.77 -13.40 -26.42
C ASP A 165 31.31 -12.03 -25.89
N SER A 166 30.00 -11.73 -26.00
CA SER A 166 29.44 -10.46 -25.55
C SER A 166 29.61 -10.27 -24.04
N ARG A 167 30.28 -9.17 -23.68
CA ARG A 167 30.40 -8.73 -22.27
C ARG A 167 29.21 -7.90 -21.80
N ALA A 168 28.17 -7.76 -22.61
CA ALA A 168 26.99 -6.98 -22.26
C ALA A 168 26.12 -7.74 -21.23
N PRO A 169 25.53 -7.06 -20.24
CA PRO A 169 24.58 -7.67 -19.34
C PRO A 169 23.36 -8.23 -20.08
N GLN A 170 22.91 -9.42 -19.69
CA GLN A 170 21.73 -10.06 -20.25
C GLN A 170 20.52 -9.87 -19.33
N PHE A 171 19.53 -9.08 -19.79
CA PHE A 171 18.34 -8.73 -19.00
C PHE A 171 17.09 -9.57 -19.34
N GLY A 172 17.19 -10.53 -20.27
CA GLY A 172 16.06 -11.38 -20.64
C GLY A 172 14.88 -10.65 -21.28
N PHE A 173 15.11 -9.52 -21.95
CA PHE A 173 14.03 -8.75 -22.58
C PHE A 173 13.30 -9.57 -23.64
N SER A 174 11.97 -9.40 -23.74
CA SER A 174 11.20 -9.88 -24.89
C SER A 174 11.52 -9.08 -26.15
N ALA A 175 11.13 -9.60 -27.32
CA ALA A 175 11.25 -8.86 -28.58
C ALA A 175 10.48 -7.53 -28.53
N SER A 176 9.28 -7.51 -27.94
CA SER A 176 8.47 -6.30 -27.78
C SER A 176 9.11 -5.29 -26.84
N GLN A 177 9.74 -5.74 -25.74
CA GLN A 177 10.47 -4.86 -24.82
C GLN A 177 11.70 -4.24 -25.48
N ARG A 178 12.49 -5.03 -26.24
CA ARG A 178 13.62 -4.51 -27.03
C ARG A 178 13.15 -3.45 -28.02
N ALA A 179 12.09 -3.75 -28.77
CA ALA A 179 11.50 -2.80 -29.72
C ALA A 179 11.06 -1.49 -29.04
N ALA A 180 10.39 -1.57 -27.89
CA ALA A 180 9.96 -0.40 -27.13
C ALA A 180 11.15 0.45 -26.63
N LEU A 181 12.21 -0.19 -26.12
CA LEU A 181 13.42 0.50 -25.67
C LEU A 181 14.17 1.18 -26.83
N ARG A 182 14.27 0.51 -27.99
CA ARG A 182 14.86 1.08 -29.20
C ARG A 182 14.03 2.24 -29.75
N ALA A 183 12.71 2.13 -29.76
CA ALA A 183 11.82 3.22 -30.14
C ALA A 183 11.96 4.43 -29.19
N PHE A 184 12.01 4.18 -27.87
CA PHE A 184 12.29 5.21 -26.88
C PHE A 184 13.65 5.89 -27.13
N ALA A 185 14.68 5.13 -27.49
CA ALA A 185 16.01 5.67 -27.77
C ALA A 185 16.06 6.63 -28.97
N ALA A 186 15.13 6.48 -29.91
CA ALA A 186 14.95 7.37 -31.07
C ALA A 186 14.22 8.68 -30.73
N THR A 187 13.67 8.83 -29.53
CA THR A 187 13.03 10.07 -29.06
C THR A 187 14.04 11.07 -28.50
N ASP A 188 13.56 12.26 -28.13
CA ASP A 188 14.32 13.26 -27.36
C ASP A 188 14.61 12.84 -25.89
N ARG A 189 14.02 11.73 -25.44
CA ARG A 189 14.12 11.16 -24.09
C ARG A 189 13.65 12.10 -22.98
N ALA A 190 12.91 13.16 -23.32
CA ALA A 190 12.40 14.13 -22.37
C ALA A 190 11.41 13.50 -21.38
N SER A 191 10.77 12.39 -21.76
CA SER A 191 9.87 11.62 -20.89
C SER A 191 10.55 11.09 -19.63
N LEU A 192 11.88 10.87 -19.61
CA LEU A 192 12.61 10.47 -18.40
C LEU A 192 12.56 11.51 -17.28
N LYS A 193 12.29 12.77 -17.64
CA LYS A 193 12.19 13.89 -16.70
C LYS A 193 10.75 14.24 -16.35
N ARG A 194 9.76 13.57 -16.95
CA ARG A 194 8.34 13.81 -16.68
C ARG A 194 7.92 12.98 -15.48
N HIS A 195 7.16 13.60 -14.58
CA HIS A 195 6.49 12.92 -13.50
C HIS A 195 4.98 13.09 -13.65
N VAL A 196 4.29 11.98 -13.86
CA VAL A 196 2.82 11.93 -13.93
C VAL A 196 2.34 11.18 -12.69
N PRO A 197 1.67 11.85 -11.72
CA PRO A 197 1.23 11.20 -10.48
C PRO A 197 0.31 9.99 -10.72
N ALA A 198 -0.59 10.10 -11.69
CA ALA A 198 -1.48 9.02 -12.14
C ALA A 198 -0.71 7.74 -12.52
N GLU A 199 0.23 7.84 -13.47
CA GLU A 199 1.09 6.72 -13.89
C GLU A 199 2.00 6.22 -12.77
N PHE A 200 2.46 7.13 -11.89
CA PHE A 200 3.21 6.75 -10.70
C PHE A 200 2.36 5.85 -9.80
N ALA A 201 1.12 6.25 -9.50
CA ALA A 201 0.23 5.50 -8.64
C ALA A 201 -0.12 4.13 -9.24
N GLU A 202 -0.44 4.07 -10.53
CA GLU A 202 -0.71 2.80 -11.23
C GLU A 202 0.47 1.83 -11.11
N ARG A 203 1.69 2.30 -11.39
CA ARG A 203 2.90 1.50 -11.25
C ARG A 203 3.12 1.07 -9.81
N GLN A 204 2.92 1.95 -8.83
CA GLN A 204 3.12 1.61 -7.42
C GLN A 204 2.07 0.61 -6.91
N VAL A 205 0.79 0.77 -7.26
CA VAL A 205 -0.28 -0.19 -6.93
C VAL A 205 0.08 -1.59 -7.40
N ARG A 206 0.59 -1.72 -8.63
CA ARG A 206 1.07 -2.99 -9.17
C ARG A 206 2.32 -3.50 -8.45
N LEU A 207 3.34 -2.68 -8.27
CA LEU A 207 4.62 -3.09 -7.67
C LEU A 207 4.52 -3.46 -6.18
N LEU A 208 3.56 -2.86 -5.47
CA LEU A 208 3.29 -3.08 -4.06
C LEU A 208 2.19 -4.14 -3.84
N ASN A 209 1.71 -4.77 -4.92
CA ASN A 209 0.72 -5.84 -4.86
C ASN A 209 -0.57 -5.46 -4.12
N CYS A 210 -1.03 -4.21 -4.22
CA CYS A 210 -2.22 -3.77 -3.49
C CYS A 210 -3.47 -4.60 -3.83
N ASN A 211 -3.54 -5.11 -5.07
CA ASN A 211 -4.63 -5.96 -5.54
C ASN A 211 -4.66 -7.34 -4.88
N GLN A 212 -3.60 -7.79 -4.18
CA GLN A 212 -3.64 -9.06 -3.44
C GLN A 212 -4.61 -9.03 -2.25
N CYS A 213 -5.01 -7.84 -1.80
CA CYS A 213 -6.09 -7.67 -0.84
C CYS A 213 -7.29 -6.95 -1.46
N HIS A 214 -7.04 -5.87 -2.21
CA HIS A 214 -8.10 -5.02 -2.77
C HIS A 214 -8.75 -5.62 -4.02
N GLY A 215 -9.99 -6.09 -3.89
CA GLY A 215 -10.76 -6.73 -4.97
C GLY A 215 -10.67 -8.26 -4.98
N GLU A 216 -9.77 -8.85 -4.17
CA GLU A 216 -9.61 -10.30 -4.05
C GLU A 216 -10.15 -10.83 -2.72
N LEU A 217 -9.92 -10.09 -1.62
CA LEU A 217 -10.40 -10.48 -0.29
C LEU A 217 -11.76 -9.88 0.01
N GLU A 218 -12.65 -10.68 0.60
CA GLU A 218 -13.94 -10.20 1.07
C GLU A 218 -13.76 -9.06 2.09
N GLY A 219 -14.58 -8.01 1.95
CA GLY A 219 -14.50 -6.85 2.82
C GLY A 219 -13.36 -5.89 2.48
N PHE A 220 -12.73 -5.99 1.30
CA PHE A 220 -11.76 -5.01 0.79
C PHE A 220 -12.26 -4.38 -0.51
N PRO A 221 -12.34 -3.04 -0.58
CA PRO A 221 -12.84 -2.39 -1.78
C PRO A 221 -11.82 -2.51 -2.91
N ALA A 222 -12.30 -2.68 -4.14
CA ALA A 222 -11.49 -2.50 -5.33
C ALA A 222 -10.92 -1.08 -5.39
N LEU A 223 -9.77 -0.92 -6.07
CA LEU A 223 -9.05 0.36 -6.13
C LEU A 223 -9.57 1.31 -7.21
N ASN A 224 -10.43 0.83 -8.11
CA ASN A 224 -10.93 1.58 -9.27
C ASN A 224 -11.72 2.85 -8.91
N LEU A 225 -12.43 2.87 -7.78
CA LEU A 225 -13.23 4.05 -7.35
C LEU A 225 -12.63 4.80 -6.16
N ILE A 226 -11.44 4.39 -5.70
CA ILE A 226 -10.95 4.86 -4.40
C ILE A 226 -10.56 6.35 -4.40
N GLY A 227 -10.04 6.85 -5.53
CA GLY A 227 -9.62 8.25 -5.67
C GLY A 227 -10.78 9.24 -5.79
N GLU A 228 -11.95 8.78 -6.20
CA GLU A 228 -13.18 9.57 -6.19
C GLU A 228 -13.88 9.47 -4.83
N LYS A 229 -13.77 8.32 -4.17
CA LYS A 229 -14.34 8.09 -2.85
C LYS A 229 -13.64 8.87 -1.75
N LEU A 230 -12.31 8.83 -1.73
CA LEU A 230 -11.51 9.29 -0.60
C LEU A 230 -10.77 10.59 -0.91
N LYS A 231 -10.83 11.53 0.03
CA LYS A 231 -10.04 12.77 -0.03
C LYS A 231 -8.53 12.46 -0.09
N PRO A 232 -7.74 13.14 -0.95
CA PRO A 232 -6.29 12.92 -1.05
C PRO A 232 -5.57 13.06 0.29
N GLU A 233 -5.95 14.03 1.12
CA GLU A 233 -5.33 14.28 2.43
C GLU A 233 -5.58 13.14 3.41
N TRP A 234 -6.76 12.53 3.35
CA TRP A 234 -7.10 11.37 4.18
C TRP A 234 -6.39 10.11 3.68
N THR A 235 -6.34 9.92 2.36
CA THR A 235 -5.63 8.81 1.71
C THR A 235 -4.12 8.88 2.00
N HIS A 236 -3.53 10.07 1.98
CA HIS A 236 -2.14 10.28 2.38
C HIS A 236 -1.92 9.80 3.82
N LYS A 237 -2.73 10.23 4.79
CA LYS A 237 -2.60 9.77 6.19
C LYS A 237 -2.75 8.25 6.32
N LEU A 238 -3.65 7.65 5.55
CA LEU A 238 -3.85 6.20 5.52
C LEU A 238 -2.59 5.47 5.04
N LEU A 239 -2.07 5.87 3.88
CA LEU A 239 -0.89 5.27 3.29
C LEU A 239 0.38 5.61 4.07
N ALA A 240 0.43 6.73 4.78
CA ALA A 240 1.54 7.06 5.68
C ALA A 240 1.50 6.23 6.98
N GLY A 241 0.38 5.58 7.29
CA GLY A 241 0.17 4.88 8.56
C GLY A 241 0.04 5.83 9.75
N SER A 242 -0.44 7.07 9.53
CA SER A 242 -0.54 8.12 10.56
C SER A 242 -1.95 8.34 11.09
N HIS A 243 -2.94 7.54 10.66
CA HIS A 243 -4.26 7.54 11.26
C HIS A 243 -4.21 7.00 12.70
N LYS A 244 -4.83 7.74 13.63
CA LYS A 244 -4.92 7.34 15.04
C LYS A 244 -5.74 6.06 15.26
N HIS A 245 -6.58 5.72 14.30
CA HIS A 245 -7.52 4.62 14.42
C HIS A 245 -7.65 3.87 13.10
N ARG A 246 -7.92 2.56 13.20
CA ARG A 246 -8.24 1.74 12.03
C ARG A 246 -9.56 2.20 11.42
N ALA A 247 -9.61 2.28 10.09
CA ALA A 247 -10.84 2.59 9.36
C ALA A 247 -11.87 1.45 9.45
N ARG A 248 -11.38 0.20 9.57
CA ARG A 248 -12.17 -1.03 9.71
C ARG A 248 -11.61 -1.87 10.87
N PRO A 249 -11.85 -1.47 12.13
CA PRO A 249 -11.27 -2.14 13.30
C PRO A 249 -11.74 -3.59 13.49
N TRP A 250 -12.85 -3.99 12.89
CA TRP A 250 -13.41 -5.34 12.93
C TRP A 250 -12.72 -6.34 11.99
N LEU A 251 -11.88 -5.89 11.05
CA LEU A 251 -11.11 -6.81 10.20
C LEU A 251 -9.86 -7.29 10.95
N GLU A 252 -9.51 -8.57 10.88
CA GLU A 252 -8.25 -9.08 11.43
C GLU A 252 -7.05 -8.59 10.60
N HIS A 253 -7.22 -8.54 9.28
CA HIS A 253 -6.21 -8.07 8.36
C HIS A 253 -5.79 -6.61 8.61
N ARG A 254 -4.48 -6.34 8.55
CA ARG A 254 -3.91 -5.00 8.73
C ARG A 254 -3.54 -4.38 7.39
N MET A 255 -4.08 -3.19 7.11
CA MET A 255 -3.64 -2.41 5.96
C MET A 255 -2.20 -1.94 6.19
N PRO A 256 -1.26 -2.25 5.29
CA PRO A 256 0.11 -1.81 5.42
C PRO A 256 0.28 -0.31 5.13
N ALA A 257 1.34 0.27 5.68
CA ALA A 257 1.76 1.64 5.40
C ALA A 257 2.95 1.69 4.44
N PHE A 258 2.97 2.74 3.62
CA PHE A 258 3.93 3.07 2.58
C PHE A 258 4.40 4.55 2.67
N PRO A 259 5.04 4.98 3.78
CA PRO A 259 5.28 6.40 4.05
C PRO A 259 5.99 7.16 2.92
N ALA A 260 7.06 6.58 2.36
CA ALA A 260 7.86 7.19 1.28
C ALA A 260 7.06 7.51 0.00
N ARG A 261 5.89 6.89 -0.18
CA ARG A 261 5.06 6.97 -1.37
C ARG A 261 3.70 7.60 -1.11
N ALA A 262 3.38 7.87 0.14
CA ALA A 262 2.01 8.08 0.58
C ALA A 262 1.36 9.30 -0.09
N GLU A 263 2.08 10.41 -0.19
CA GLU A 263 1.61 11.62 -0.89
C GLU A 263 1.41 11.39 -2.39
N ALA A 264 2.44 10.89 -3.08
CA ALA A 264 2.39 10.67 -4.53
C ALA A 264 1.34 9.62 -4.93
N LEU A 265 1.14 8.57 -4.10
CA LEU A 265 0.05 7.61 -4.27
C LEU A 265 -1.32 8.27 -4.07
N ALA A 266 -1.50 9.04 -3.00
CA ALA A 266 -2.77 9.70 -2.73
C ALA A 266 -3.17 10.67 -3.86
N HIS A 267 -2.22 11.49 -4.32
CA HIS A 267 -2.42 12.38 -5.46
C HIS A 267 -2.71 11.61 -6.74
N GLY A 268 -1.90 10.60 -7.05
CA GLY A 268 -2.07 9.82 -8.28
C GLY A 268 -3.38 9.04 -8.34
N LEU A 269 -3.84 8.46 -7.22
CA LEU A 269 -5.12 7.77 -7.13
C LEU A 269 -6.30 8.71 -7.41
N ALA A 270 -6.27 9.93 -6.87
CA ALA A 270 -7.29 10.95 -7.16
C ALA A 270 -7.23 11.40 -8.63
N MET A 271 -6.03 11.74 -9.11
CA MET A 271 -5.83 12.27 -10.47
C MET A 271 -6.14 11.22 -11.56
N ASN A 272 -6.01 9.93 -11.27
CA ASN A 272 -6.46 8.85 -12.16
C ASN A 272 -7.96 8.91 -12.49
N LEU A 273 -8.76 9.56 -11.63
CA LEU A 273 -10.21 9.72 -11.79
C LEU A 273 -10.59 11.18 -12.09
N GLY A 274 -9.63 12.00 -12.51
CA GLY A 274 -9.87 13.43 -12.79
C GLY A 274 -10.10 14.28 -11.54
N ILE A 275 -9.88 13.73 -10.35
CA ILE A 275 -10.04 14.46 -9.08
C ILE A 275 -8.74 15.21 -8.76
N PRO A 276 -8.81 16.50 -8.36
CA PRO A 276 -7.63 17.25 -7.98
C PRO A 276 -6.86 16.59 -6.82
N PRO A 277 -5.52 16.73 -6.75
CA PRO A 277 -4.70 16.15 -5.68
C PRO A 277 -4.90 16.82 -4.31
N LYS A 278 -5.78 17.82 -4.22
CA LYS A 278 -6.12 18.54 -3.00
C LYS A 278 -7.61 18.78 -2.99
N THR A 279 -8.25 18.52 -1.85
CA THR A 279 -9.67 18.76 -1.69
C THR A 279 -9.96 20.27 -1.78
N PRO A 280 -10.95 20.71 -2.59
CA PRO A 280 -11.39 22.09 -2.61
C PRO A 280 -11.86 22.56 -1.22
N LYS A 281 -11.83 23.87 -0.98
CA LYS A 281 -12.35 24.42 0.27
C LYS A 281 -13.85 24.17 0.35
N GLU A 282 -14.27 23.43 1.37
CA GLU A 282 -15.67 23.11 1.59
C GLU A 282 -16.44 24.31 2.20
N PRO A 283 -17.73 24.47 1.87
CA PRO A 283 -18.57 25.51 2.45
C PRO A 283 -18.79 25.30 3.95
N HIS A 284 -19.21 26.37 4.62
CA HIS A 284 -19.55 26.31 6.05
C HIS A 284 -20.76 25.41 6.31
N ILE A 285 -20.76 24.78 7.48
CA ILE A 285 -21.85 23.91 7.92
C ILE A 285 -23.09 24.75 8.24
N ASN A 286 -24.22 24.36 7.65
CA ASN A 286 -25.52 24.92 7.99
C ASN A 286 -26.06 24.21 9.24
N ALA A 287 -26.09 24.91 10.37
CA ALA A 287 -26.49 24.34 11.66
C ALA A 287 -27.93 23.80 11.67
N ALA A 288 -28.86 24.47 10.99
CA ALA A 288 -30.26 24.04 10.94
C ALA A 288 -30.40 22.73 10.14
N LEU A 289 -29.76 22.65 8.97
CA LEU A 289 -29.73 21.40 8.19
C LEU A 289 -29.00 20.27 8.92
N ALA A 290 -27.91 20.58 9.63
CA ALA A 290 -27.21 19.60 10.45
C ALA A 290 -28.07 19.07 11.61
N MET A 291 -28.99 19.87 12.17
CA MET A 291 -29.97 19.39 13.14
C MET A 291 -30.98 18.43 12.49
N THR A 292 -31.46 18.74 11.29
CA THR A 292 -32.33 17.83 10.52
C THR A 292 -31.59 16.52 10.18
N GLY A 293 -30.33 16.59 9.75
CA GLY A 293 -29.50 15.41 9.49
C GLY A 293 -29.31 14.54 10.74
N ARG A 294 -29.12 15.17 11.91
CA ARG A 294 -29.03 14.46 13.20
C ARG A 294 -30.32 13.70 13.52
N GLN A 295 -31.49 14.25 13.20
CA GLN A 295 -32.76 13.56 13.35
C GLN A 295 -32.86 12.38 12.37
N LEU A 296 -32.54 12.60 11.10
CA LEU A 296 -32.63 11.59 10.04
C LEU A 296 -31.77 10.35 10.31
N VAL A 297 -30.60 10.47 10.95
CA VAL A 297 -29.76 9.30 11.25
C VAL A 297 -30.19 8.51 12.49
N GLY A 298 -31.06 9.09 13.33
CA GLY A 298 -31.50 8.49 14.60
C GLY A 298 -32.60 7.44 14.42
N VAL A 299 -32.96 6.78 15.53
CA VAL A 299 -33.97 5.71 15.56
C VAL A 299 -35.41 6.21 15.66
N ASP A 300 -35.61 7.45 16.10
CA ASP A 300 -36.93 8.04 16.35
C ASP A 300 -37.34 8.94 15.17
N GLY A 301 -38.16 8.38 14.27
CA GLY A 301 -38.62 9.07 13.06
C GLY A 301 -37.53 9.31 12.00
N GLY A 302 -36.41 8.60 12.09
CA GLY A 302 -35.29 8.64 11.15
C GLY A 302 -35.03 7.28 10.48
N PHE A 303 -34.02 7.22 9.63
CA PHE A 303 -33.58 6.03 8.91
C PHE A 303 -32.90 4.97 9.80
N SER A 304 -32.74 5.23 11.11
CA SER A 304 -32.09 4.31 12.04
C SER A 304 -30.66 3.92 11.64
N CYS A 305 -29.92 4.81 10.97
CA CYS A 305 -28.56 4.52 10.48
C CYS A 305 -27.59 4.07 11.60
N VAL A 306 -27.88 4.49 12.84
CA VAL A 306 -27.12 4.13 14.05
C VAL A 306 -27.28 2.68 14.49
N ALA A 307 -28.20 1.92 13.87
CA ALA A 307 -28.24 0.47 14.00
C ALA A 307 -26.90 -0.15 13.57
N CYS A 308 -26.33 0.31 12.44
CA CYS A 308 -25.09 -0.22 11.89
C CYS A 308 -23.87 0.69 12.11
N HIS A 309 -24.07 2.01 12.22
CA HIS A 309 -22.98 2.98 12.33
C HIS A 309 -22.75 3.48 13.77
N GLY A 310 -21.49 3.47 14.19
CA GLY A 310 -21.09 4.09 15.46
C GLY A 310 -20.96 5.61 15.35
N VAL A 311 -21.08 6.31 16.48
CA VAL A 311 -20.98 7.77 16.57
C VAL A 311 -20.04 8.16 17.70
N LYS A 312 -18.88 8.75 17.38
CA LYS A 312 -17.81 9.02 18.36
C LYS A 312 -17.42 7.72 19.09
N ASP A 313 -17.47 7.71 20.41
CA ASP A 313 -17.14 6.54 21.23
C ASP A 313 -18.34 5.58 21.42
N VAL A 314 -19.52 5.95 20.90
CA VAL A 314 -20.73 5.13 20.98
C VAL A 314 -20.71 4.09 19.86
N LYS A 315 -20.78 2.81 20.26
CA LYS A 315 -20.88 1.69 19.34
C LYS A 315 -22.25 1.67 18.62
N PRO A 316 -22.32 1.11 17.41
CA PRO A 316 -23.61 0.83 16.75
C PRO A 316 -24.51 -0.07 17.61
N LEU A 317 -25.83 0.06 17.44
CA LEU A 317 -26.81 -0.63 18.29
C LEU A 317 -26.98 -2.12 17.94
N GLN A 318 -26.96 -2.45 16.65
CA GLN A 318 -27.37 -3.75 16.13
C GLN A 318 -26.50 -4.11 14.91
N VAL A 319 -25.28 -4.57 15.16
CA VAL A 319 -24.41 -5.10 14.10
C VAL A 319 -24.70 -6.58 13.92
N PHE A 320 -25.27 -6.95 12.78
CA PHE A 320 -25.55 -8.36 12.45
C PHE A 320 -24.47 -8.96 11.52
N GLU A 321 -24.08 -8.25 10.46
CA GLU A 321 -23.07 -8.74 9.49
C GLU A 321 -21.81 -7.88 9.45
N ALA A 322 -21.96 -6.57 9.17
CA ALA A 322 -20.83 -5.68 8.99
C ALA A 322 -21.08 -4.36 9.71
N GLN A 323 -20.15 -3.99 10.59
CA GLN A 323 -20.18 -2.69 11.24
C GLN A 323 -19.95 -1.57 10.21
N GLY A 324 -20.83 -0.56 10.24
CA GLY A 324 -20.70 0.66 9.45
C GLY A 324 -19.57 1.56 9.96
N VAL A 325 -19.13 2.48 9.11
CA VAL A 325 -18.08 3.46 9.45
C VAL A 325 -18.54 4.39 10.57
N ASN A 326 -17.59 4.90 11.36
CA ASN A 326 -17.91 5.87 12.40
C ASN A 326 -18.26 7.24 11.80
N PHE A 327 -19.42 7.78 12.18
CA PHE A 327 -19.95 9.03 11.65
C PHE A 327 -19.08 10.27 11.93
N SER A 328 -18.33 10.32 13.04
CA SER A 328 -17.45 11.48 13.32
C SER A 328 -16.25 11.56 12.39
N ARG A 329 -16.02 10.55 11.55
CA ARG A 329 -14.85 10.44 10.66
C ARG A 329 -15.20 10.59 9.19
N VAL A 330 -16.49 10.72 8.85
CA VAL A 330 -16.94 10.73 7.46
C VAL A 330 -16.48 12.01 6.76
N GLY A 331 -16.64 13.17 7.39
CA GLY A 331 -16.33 14.47 6.77
C GLY A 331 -14.87 14.67 6.39
N GLU A 332 -13.92 14.14 7.18
CA GLU A 332 -12.50 14.20 6.80
C GLU A 332 -12.11 13.19 5.70
N ARG A 333 -12.96 12.18 5.47
CA ARG A 333 -12.63 11.00 4.67
C ARG A 333 -13.19 11.04 3.25
N LEU A 334 -14.48 11.31 3.11
CA LEU A 334 -15.20 11.14 1.84
C LEU A 334 -15.31 12.44 1.06
N HIS A 335 -15.29 12.35 -0.26
CA HIS A 335 -15.72 13.46 -1.12
C HIS A 335 -17.24 13.68 -0.98
N PRO A 336 -17.73 14.93 -0.90
CA PRO A 336 -19.16 15.24 -0.85
C PRO A 336 -19.95 14.64 -2.03
N GLU A 337 -19.40 14.73 -3.23
CA GLU A 337 -20.04 14.28 -4.47
C GLU A 337 -20.16 12.75 -4.50
N PHE A 338 -19.11 12.05 -4.04
CA PHE A 338 -19.18 10.61 -3.84
C PHE A 338 -20.22 10.24 -2.78
N PHE A 339 -20.28 10.97 -1.66
CA PHE A 339 -21.24 10.71 -0.60
C PHE A 339 -22.68 10.83 -1.09
N GLU A 340 -22.99 11.89 -1.85
CA GLU A 340 -24.33 12.06 -2.43
C GLU A 340 -24.69 10.90 -3.35
N ARG A 341 -23.81 10.56 -4.30
CA ARG A 341 -24.07 9.47 -5.25
C ARG A 341 -24.23 8.12 -4.55
N TRP A 342 -23.39 7.83 -3.56
CA TRP A 342 -23.45 6.56 -2.82
C TRP A 342 -24.70 6.47 -1.93
N MET A 343 -25.13 7.59 -1.32
CA MET A 343 -26.34 7.62 -0.51
C MET A 343 -27.63 7.48 -1.34
N LEU A 344 -27.62 7.93 -2.59
CA LEU A 344 -28.76 7.80 -3.51
C LEU A 344 -29.01 6.36 -3.93
N ASP A 345 -27.96 5.62 -4.27
CA ASP A 345 -28.06 4.22 -4.71
C ASP A 345 -26.73 3.50 -4.37
N PRO A 346 -26.64 2.90 -3.16
CA PRO A 346 -25.41 2.26 -2.72
C PRO A 346 -25.00 1.07 -3.59
N LEU A 347 -25.97 0.29 -4.08
CA LEU A 347 -25.73 -0.95 -4.85
C LEU A 347 -25.25 -0.67 -6.27
N ARG A 348 -25.66 0.45 -6.87
CA ARG A 348 -25.11 0.92 -8.15
C ARG A 348 -23.66 1.36 -8.06
N VAL A 349 -23.22 1.87 -6.91
CA VAL A 349 -21.83 2.29 -6.69
C VAL A 349 -20.94 1.13 -6.25
N ASP A 350 -21.44 0.28 -5.36
CA ASP A 350 -20.75 -0.90 -4.84
C ASP A 350 -21.75 -2.07 -4.74
N PRO A 351 -21.69 -3.05 -5.66
CA PRO A 351 -22.59 -4.21 -5.65
C PRO A 351 -22.50 -5.07 -4.39
N GLN A 352 -21.44 -4.90 -3.59
CA GLN A 352 -21.24 -5.60 -2.31
C GLN A 352 -21.66 -4.74 -1.11
N SER A 353 -22.28 -3.58 -1.32
CA SER A 353 -22.72 -2.69 -0.25
C SER A 353 -23.73 -3.36 0.66
N ARG A 354 -23.53 -3.23 1.97
CA ARG A 354 -24.49 -3.62 3.02
C ARG A 354 -25.39 -2.47 3.46
N MET A 355 -25.17 -1.26 2.93
CA MET A 355 -26.04 -0.12 3.24
C MET A 355 -27.38 -0.30 2.54
N PRO A 356 -28.52 -0.22 3.25
CA PRO A 356 -29.84 -0.27 2.64
C PRO A 356 -30.05 0.87 1.64
N ASP A 357 -30.88 0.61 0.65
CA ASP A 357 -31.44 1.66 -0.18
C ASP A 357 -32.63 2.31 0.54
N TYR A 358 -32.60 3.63 0.67
CA TYR A 358 -33.60 4.42 1.40
C TYR A 358 -34.48 5.26 0.47
N PHE A 359 -34.17 5.29 -0.83
CA PHE A 359 -34.81 6.15 -1.80
C PHE A 359 -35.34 5.31 -2.97
N ASP A 360 -36.52 5.67 -3.49
CA ASP A 360 -37.09 5.02 -4.67
C ASP A 360 -36.51 5.58 -5.98
N GLU A 361 -36.98 5.05 -7.12
CA GLU A 361 -36.55 5.46 -8.47
C GLU A 361 -36.81 6.94 -8.77
N ASP A 362 -37.74 7.58 -8.06
CA ASP A 362 -38.05 9.01 -8.16
C ASP A 362 -37.24 9.88 -7.18
N ALA A 363 -36.24 9.28 -6.51
CA ALA A 363 -35.41 9.91 -5.49
C ALA A 363 -36.24 10.44 -4.30
N ARG A 364 -37.18 9.64 -3.82
CA ARG A 364 -38.06 9.94 -2.68
C ARG A 364 -37.87 8.92 -1.56
N SER A 365 -37.96 9.37 -0.31
CA SER A 365 -37.98 8.47 0.85
C SER A 365 -39.36 8.36 1.49
N VAL A 366 -39.53 7.34 2.32
CA VAL A 366 -40.73 7.15 3.16
C VAL A 366 -40.89 8.24 4.23
N LEU A 367 -39.84 8.99 4.55
CA LEU A 367 -39.86 10.06 5.55
C LEU A 367 -40.34 11.39 4.94
N VAL A 368 -41.57 11.40 4.43
CA VAL A 368 -42.14 12.54 3.69
C VAL A 368 -42.28 13.82 4.53
N ASP A 369 -42.43 13.69 5.84
CA ASP A 369 -42.55 14.83 6.76
C ASP A 369 -41.24 15.62 6.91
N VAL A 370 -40.10 15.01 6.57
CA VAL A 370 -38.79 15.67 6.66
C VAL A 370 -38.34 16.10 5.28
N LEU A 371 -38.27 17.41 5.05
CA LEU A 371 -37.85 18.01 3.77
C LEU A 371 -38.68 17.53 2.57
N GLY A 372 -39.93 17.15 2.84
CA GLY A 372 -40.85 16.65 1.83
C GLY A 372 -40.49 15.28 1.29
N GLY A 373 -39.59 14.49 1.91
CA GLY A 373 -39.14 13.20 1.39
C GLY A 373 -38.16 13.29 0.22
N ASP A 374 -37.64 14.48 -0.11
CA ASP A 374 -36.70 14.70 -1.22
C ASP A 374 -35.31 14.15 -0.87
N ALA A 375 -34.82 13.17 -1.64
CA ALA A 375 -33.56 12.49 -1.36
C ALA A 375 -32.39 13.46 -1.30
N LYS A 376 -32.25 14.37 -2.28
CA LYS A 376 -31.11 15.30 -2.33
C LYS A 376 -31.07 16.20 -1.10
N LYS A 377 -32.23 16.72 -0.67
CA LYS A 377 -32.31 17.56 0.53
C LYS A 377 -32.03 16.77 1.81
N GLN A 378 -32.54 15.55 1.92
CA GLN A 378 -32.31 14.70 3.10
C GLN A 378 -30.85 14.23 3.18
N ILE A 379 -30.26 13.81 2.07
CA ILE A 379 -28.84 13.44 1.97
C ILE A 379 -27.96 14.63 2.31
N GLU A 380 -28.26 15.83 1.80
CA GLU A 380 -27.53 17.04 2.15
C GLU A 380 -27.63 17.36 3.65
N ALA A 381 -28.81 17.23 4.26
CA ALA A 381 -28.96 17.41 5.70
C ALA A 381 -28.12 16.41 6.49
N ILE A 382 -28.12 15.12 6.11
CA ILE A 382 -27.27 14.09 6.70
C ILE A 382 -25.79 14.45 6.51
N ARG A 383 -25.37 14.88 5.31
CA ARG A 383 -24.00 15.29 5.02
C ARG A 383 -23.55 16.44 5.94
N GLN A 384 -24.37 17.48 6.07
CA GLN A 384 -24.13 18.62 6.96
C GLN A 384 -23.94 18.18 8.41
N TYR A 385 -24.71 17.18 8.87
CA TYR A 385 -24.53 16.59 10.18
C TYR A 385 -23.19 15.86 10.32
N LEU A 386 -22.86 14.97 9.38
CA LEU A 386 -21.66 14.12 9.41
C LEU A 386 -20.35 14.92 9.22
N TRP A 387 -20.38 16.04 8.49
CA TRP A 387 -19.23 16.90 8.27
C TRP A 387 -18.83 17.74 9.48
N GLN A 388 -19.61 17.74 10.56
CA GLN A 388 -19.22 18.38 11.83
C GLN A 388 -18.05 17.65 12.52
N GLY A 389 -17.72 16.44 12.09
CA GLY A 389 -16.62 15.65 12.66
C GLY A 389 -16.80 15.43 14.16
N ASP A 390 -15.75 15.64 14.95
CA ASP A 390 -15.80 15.48 16.41
C ASP A 390 -16.76 16.47 17.12
N LYS A 391 -17.24 17.51 16.43
CA LYS A 391 -18.21 18.47 17.00
C LYS A 391 -19.66 18.00 16.91
N LEU A 392 -19.95 16.92 16.19
CA LEU A 392 -21.31 16.41 16.07
C LEU A 392 -21.91 16.07 17.45
N LYS A 393 -23.22 16.22 17.59
CA LYS A 393 -23.97 15.80 18.79
C LYS A 393 -24.59 14.43 18.52
N LEU A 394 -24.55 13.53 19.50
CA LEU A 394 -25.14 12.18 19.36
C LEU A 394 -26.60 12.27 18.91
N PRO A 395 -27.05 11.47 17.94
CA PRO A 395 -28.45 11.43 17.53
C PRO A 395 -29.28 10.69 18.61
N LYS A 396 -30.60 10.60 18.41
CA LYS A 396 -31.42 9.70 19.25
C LYS A 396 -31.05 8.25 18.92
N MET A 397 -30.60 7.52 19.93
CA MET A 397 -30.12 6.13 19.79
C MET A 397 -31.08 5.12 20.43
N GLN A 398 -31.95 5.58 21.34
CA GLN A 398 -32.97 4.79 22.06
C GLN A 398 -34.13 5.72 22.39
#